data_AF-A0AB34J308-F1
#
_entry.id   AF-A0AB34J308-F1
#
_cell.length_a   1.000
_cell.length_b   1.000
_cell.length_c   1.000
_cell.angle_alpha   90.00
_cell.angle_beta   90.00
_cell.angle_gamma   90.00
#
_symmetry.space_group_name_H-M   'P 1'
#
loop_
_entity.id
_entity.type
_entity.pdbx_description
1 polymer ?
#
loop_
_entity_poly.entity_id
_entity_poly.type
_entity_poly.pdbx_seq_one_letter_code
_entity_poly.pdbx_strand_id
1 'polypeptide(L)'
;MEEPRLWQALAQNAKAGAVCADASGGVWYVRGLERWPEPLAGKPVLVLGHARRQAYVPVASADESGAWAQGKTEEGEDDVIDALAWLPAPPWVVDYHDGSNNHTHVEMRGGDSAVEWSYEPTQPANSSSGLYSGGEAASGVVELRRAADVWSALFGVLSARDNFSPTRQMGTGAITVHMAEASISAVVERCGTLDAFEEELGKLRTSNQQ
;
A
#
# COMPACT_ATOMS: atom_id res chain seq x y z
N MET A 1 -1.17 -13.34 -23.80
CA MET A 1 -0.75 -12.21 -22.95
C MET A 1 0.47 -12.68 -22.19
N GLU A 2 1.47 -11.81 -22.05
CA GLU A 2 2.64 -12.11 -21.23
C GLU A 2 2.21 -12.27 -19.77
N GLU A 3 2.79 -13.22 -19.03
CA GLU A 3 2.46 -13.42 -17.62
C GLU A 3 2.93 -12.23 -16.77
N PRO A 4 2.20 -11.88 -15.70
CA PRO A 4 2.64 -10.81 -14.83
C PRO A 4 3.93 -11.22 -14.12
N ARG A 5 4.89 -10.30 -14.06
CA ARG A 5 6.17 -10.47 -13.37
C ARG A 5 6.15 -9.72 -12.05
N LEU A 6 6.87 -10.25 -11.07
CA LEU A 6 7.21 -9.55 -9.82
C LEU A 6 8.57 -8.86 -9.97
N TRP A 7 8.60 -7.55 -9.78
CA TRP A 7 9.82 -6.74 -9.68
C TRP A 7 10.13 -6.44 -8.22
N GLN A 8 11.40 -6.60 -7.85
CA GLN A 8 11.97 -6.03 -6.64
C GLN A 8 12.80 -4.83 -7.08
N ALA A 9 12.44 -3.64 -6.62
CA ALA A 9 13.04 -2.41 -7.11
C ALA A 9 13.07 -1.34 -6.02
N LEU A 10 13.82 -0.27 -6.28
CA LEU A 10 13.81 0.94 -5.47
C LEU A 10 12.72 1.89 -6.00
N ALA A 11 11.77 2.26 -5.15
CA ALA A 11 10.75 3.24 -5.49
C ALA A 11 11.37 4.64 -5.60
N GLN A 12 11.17 5.32 -6.73
CA GLN A 12 11.64 6.69 -6.94
C GLN A 12 10.58 7.54 -7.62
N ASN A 13 10.57 8.84 -7.35
CA ASN A 13 9.67 9.79 -8.01
C ASN A 13 10.44 10.57 -9.07
N ALA A 14 10.10 10.33 -10.33
CA ALA A 14 10.57 11.15 -11.45
C ALA A 14 9.58 12.30 -11.69
N LYS A 15 9.97 13.27 -12.52
CA LYS A 15 9.09 14.38 -12.89
C LYS A 15 7.81 13.94 -13.59
N ALA A 16 7.89 12.87 -14.39
CA ALA A 16 6.79 12.36 -15.20
C ALA A 16 5.96 11.26 -14.52
N GLY A 17 6.31 10.87 -13.30
CA GLY A 17 5.58 9.82 -12.59
C GLY A 17 6.41 9.05 -11.57
N ALA A 18 5.78 8.07 -10.92
CA ALA A 18 6.47 7.07 -10.13
C ALA A 18 7.28 6.14 -11.04
N VAL A 19 8.50 5.83 -10.61
CA VAL A 19 9.38 4.87 -11.29
C VAL A 19 9.93 3.83 -10.31
N CYS A 20 10.25 2.66 -10.84
CA CYS A 20 11.04 1.63 -10.20
C CYS A 20 12.44 1.63 -10.80
N ALA A 21 13.47 1.72 -9.95
CA ALA A 21 14.85 1.52 -10.37
C ALA A 21 15.32 0.15 -9.91
N ASP A 22 15.77 -0.70 -10.84
CA ASP A 22 16.38 -1.98 -10.49
C ASP A 22 17.87 -1.82 -10.16
N ALA A 23 18.48 -2.88 -9.60
CA ALA A 23 19.88 -2.86 -9.20
C ALA A 23 20.87 -2.75 -10.38
N SER A 24 20.42 -3.00 -11.62
CA SER A 24 21.24 -2.86 -12.83
C SER A 24 21.20 -1.44 -13.41
N GLY A 25 20.40 -0.55 -12.82
CA GLY A 25 20.19 0.82 -13.29
C GLY A 25 19.04 0.96 -14.30
N GLY A 26 18.28 -0.11 -14.55
CA GLY A 26 17.06 -0.06 -15.34
C GLY A 26 15.98 0.74 -14.63
N VAL A 27 15.27 1.60 -15.38
CA VAL A 27 14.20 2.47 -14.84
C VAL A 27 12.90 2.15 -15.56
N TRP A 28 11.87 1.86 -14.78
CA TRP A 28 10.54 1.50 -15.27
C TRP A 28 9.49 2.44 -14.70
N TYR A 29 8.68 3.08 -15.55
CA TYR A 29 7.54 3.86 -15.08
C TYR A 29 6.43 2.95 -14.57
N VAL A 30 5.77 3.32 -13.48
CA VAL A 30 4.59 2.60 -12.98
C VAL A 30 3.34 3.30 -13.50
N ARG A 31 2.62 2.66 -14.44
CA ARG A 31 1.45 3.27 -15.07
C ARG A 31 0.39 3.60 -14.02
N GLY A 32 -0.16 4.81 -14.09
CA GLY A 32 -1.27 5.24 -13.24
C GLY A 32 -0.86 5.62 -11.82
N LEU A 33 0.43 5.49 -11.48
CA LEU A 33 0.98 5.98 -10.22
C LEU A 33 1.76 7.27 -10.49
N GLU A 34 1.17 8.41 -10.13
CA GLU A 34 1.80 9.73 -10.32
C GLU A 34 3.06 9.90 -9.46
N ARG A 35 3.04 9.33 -8.25
CA ARG A 35 4.16 9.33 -7.32
C ARG A 35 4.00 8.20 -6.31
N TRP A 36 5.12 7.65 -5.87
CA TRP A 36 5.17 6.82 -4.67
C TRP A 36 4.74 7.63 -3.45
N PRO A 37 3.96 7.02 -2.54
CA PRO A 37 3.70 7.58 -1.22
C PRO A 37 5.02 7.94 -0.51
N GLU A 38 5.01 9.02 0.25
CA GLU A 38 6.20 9.53 0.94
C GLU A 38 6.93 8.45 1.78
N PRO A 39 6.26 7.56 2.53
CA PRO A 39 6.94 6.50 3.28
C PRO A 39 7.68 5.47 2.42
N LEU A 40 7.35 5.37 1.12
CA LEU A 40 7.98 4.43 0.18
C LEU A 40 8.97 5.08 -0.77
N ALA A 41 8.93 6.40 -0.92
CA ALA A 41 9.88 7.09 -1.79
C ALA A 41 11.32 6.86 -1.30
N GLY A 42 12.16 6.29 -2.18
CA GLY A 42 13.53 5.90 -1.88
C GLY A 42 13.66 4.59 -1.09
N LYS A 43 12.59 3.80 -0.97
CA LYS A 43 12.60 2.50 -0.26
C LYS A 43 12.41 1.32 -1.21
N PRO A 44 12.90 0.12 -0.85
CA PRO A 44 12.63 -1.08 -1.61
C PRO A 44 11.13 -1.40 -1.66
N VAL A 45 10.63 -1.76 -2.84
CA VAL A 45 9.24 -2.11 -3.11
C VAL A 45 9.15 -3.39 -3.94
N LEU A 46 8.00 -4.05 -3.83
CA LEU A 46 7.57 -5.10 -4.74
C LEU A 46 6.51 -4.53 -5.67
N VAL A 47 6.62 -4.80 -6.97
CA VAL A 47 5.61 -4.44 -7.97
C VAL A 47 5.26 -5.67 -8.79
N LEU A 48 3.99 -6.01 -8.88
CA LEU A 48 3.47 -7.08 -9.73
C LEU A 48 2.73 -6.46 -10.91
N GLY A 49 3.01 -6.91 -12.14
CA GLY A 49 2.39 -6.34 -13.33
C GLY A 49 2.97 -6.85 -14.64
N HIS A 50 2.68 -6.16 -15.74
CA HIS A 50 3.20 -6.52 -17.08
C HIS A 50 4.18 -5.47 -17.59
N ALA A 51 5.33 -5.91 -18.11
CA ALA A 51 6.26 -5.02 -18.80
C ALA A 51 5.71 -4.62 -20.17
N ARG A 52 5.90 -3.35 -20.54
CA ARG A 52 5.59 -2.83 -21.87
C ARG A 52 6.61 -1.79 -22.28
N ARG A 53 6.87 -1.70 -23.58
CA ARG A 53 7.52 -0.55 -24.21
C ARG A 53 6.48 0.26 -24.95
N GLN A 54 6.39 1.56 -24.65
CA GLN A 54 5.44 2.47 -25.28
C GLN A 54 5.83 3.93 -25.07
N ALA A 55 5.33 4.84 -25.91
CA ALA A 55 5.42 6.27 -25.61
C ALA A 55 4.61 6.59 -24.33
N TYR A 56 5.30 7.01 -23.27
CA TYR A 56 4.67 7.33 -21.98
C TYR A 56 4.96 8.76 -21.54
N VAL A 57 6.23 9.16 -21.54
CA VAL A 57 6.61 10.55 -21.26
C VAL A 57 6.42 11.39 -22.53
N PRO A 58 5.68 12.51 -22.47
CA PRO A 58 5.48 13.37 -23.63
C PRO A 58 6.80 13.99 -24.11
N VAL A 59 6.89 14.29 -25.41
CA VAL A 59 8.00 15.06 -25.98
C VAL A 59 7.83 16.53 -25.60
N ALA A 60 8.94 17.17 -25.23
CA ALA A 60 8.96 18.59 -24.93
C ALA A 60 8.52 19.39 -26.17
N SER A 61 7.61 20.34 -25.97
CA SER A 61 7.04 21.16 -27.05
C SER A 61 6.95 22.61 -26.60
N ALA A 62 7.05 23.55 -27.55
CA ALA A 62 6.85 24.97 -27.29
C ALA A 62 5.44 25.39 -27.72
N ASP A 63 4.80 26.26 -26.94
CA ASP A 63 3.54 26.89 -27.35
C ASP A 63 3.76 28.07 -28.30
N GLU A 64 2.68 28.69 -28.78
CA GLU A 64 2.70 29.83 -29.69
C GLU A 64 3.43 31.07 -29.11
N SER A 65 3.60 31.12 -27.78
CA SER A 65 4.32 32.20 -27.08
C SER A 65 5.81 31.89 -26.86
N GLY A 66 6.26 30.68 -27.22
CA GLY A 66 7.63 30.21 -27.03
C GLY A 66 7.90 29.61 -25.64
N ALA A 67 6.87 29.38 -24.82
CA ALA A 67 7.02 28.69 -23.54
C ALA A 67 7.13 27.17 -23.76
N TRP A 68 8.07 26.51 -23.07
CA TRP A 68 8.35 25.09 -23.24
C TRP A 68 7.65 24.22 -22.19
N ALA A 69 6.90 23.22 -22.66
CA ALA A 69 6.47 22.09 -21.86
C ALA A 69 7.65 21.14 -21.60
N GLN A 70 7.76 20.64 -20.37
CA GLN A 70 8.78 19.65 -20.02
C GLN A 70 8.44 18.28 -20.61
N GLY A 71 9.45 17.55 -21.07
CA GLY A 71 9.27 16.25 -21.70
C GLY A 71 10.60 15.67 -22.20
N LYS A 72 10.50 14.60 -22.99
CA LYS A 72 11.65 14.04 -23.72
C LYS A 72 12.13 14.99 -24.81
N THR A 73 13.40 14.91 -25.16
CA THR A 73 13.98 15.69 -26.27
C THR A 73 13.59 15.15 -27.65
N GLU A 74 13.24 13.87 -27.73
CA GLU A 74 12.88 13.18 -28.96
C GLU A 74 11.77 12.15 -28.70
N GLU A 75 11.09 11.75 -29.77
CA GLU A 75 10.12 10.66 -29.73
C GLU A 75 10.82 9.34 -29.37
N GLY A 76 10.17 8.54 -28.53
CA GLY A 76 10.70 7.23 -28.16
C GLY A 76 9.86 6.53 -27.11
N GLU A 77 10.08 5.23 -26.99
CA GLU A 77 9.38 4.38 -26.04
C GLU A 77 10.07 4.39 -24.67
N ASP A 78 9.25 4.35 -23.62
CA ASP A 78 9.63 4.12 -22.24
C ASP A 78 9.36 2.67 -21.85
N ASP A 79 10.17 2.17 -20.92
CA ASP A 79 9.87 0.94 -20.19
C ASP A 79 8.83 1.25 -19.12
N VAL A 80 7.67 0.60 -19.21
CA VAL A 80 6.49 0.84 -18.36
C VAL A 80 6.01 -0.48 -17.76
N ILE A 81 5.67 -0.44 -16.48
CA ILE A 81 4.97 -1.51 -15.77
C ILE A 81 3.49 -1.13 -15.70
N ASP A 82 2.65 -1.95 -16.32
CA ASP A 82 1.21 -1.96 -16.06
C ASP A 82 0.98 -2.68 -14.74
N ALA A 83 1.09 -1.94 -13.64
CA ALA A 83 1.04 -2.50 -12.30
C ALA A 83 -0.37 -3.02 -11.96
N LEU A 84 -0.41 -4.27 -11.52
CA LEU A 84 -1.57 -4.93 -10.93
C LEU A 84 -1.61 -4.75 -9.41
N ALA A 85 -0.43 -4.65 -8.79
CA ALA A 85 -0.24 -4.50 -7.35
C ALA A 85 1.16 -3.94 -7.04
N TRP A 86 1.29 -3.21 -5.94
CA TRP A 86 2.57 -2.81 -5.37
C TRP A 86 2.48 -2.70 -3.85
N LEU A 87 3.60 -2.93 -3.16
CA LEU A 87 3.69 -2.91 -1.70
C LEU A 87 5.17 -2.68 -1.27
N PRO A 88 5.44 -2.31 -0.01
CA PRO A 88 6.81 -2.27 0.49
C PRO A 88 7.46 -3.65 0.39
N ALA A 89 8.77 -3.68 0.16
CA ALA A 89 9.50 -4.95 0.27
C ALA A 89 9.57 -5.40 1.73
N PRO A 90 9.54 -6.72 2.00
CA PRO A 90 9.66 -7.23 3.36
C PRO A 90 11.05 -6.92 3.96
N PRO A 91 11.19 -6.93 5.30
CA PRO A 91 10.13 -7.21 6.27
C PRO A 91 9.22 -6.01 6.52
N TRP A 92 7.94 -6.27 6.69
CA TRP A 92 6.99 -5.30 7.22
C TRP A 92 5.86 -5.97 8.01
N VAL A 93 5.26 -5.20 8.91
CA VAL A 93 4.14 -5.57 9.77
C VAL A 93 3.16 -4.41 9.84
N VAL A 94 1.86 -4.71 9.81
CA VAL A 94 0.77 -3.80 10.08
C VAL A 94 -0.07 -4.37 11.22
N ASP A 95 -0.10 -3.64 12.33
CA ASP A 95 -0.99 -3.89 13.46
C ASP A 95 -2.09 -2.85 13.48
N TYR A 96 -3.34 -3.31 13.49
CA TYR A 96 -4.52 -2.46 13.55
C TYR A 96 -5.43 -2.86 14.70
N HIS A 97 -5.77 -1.91 15.56
CA HIS A 97 -6.86 -2.05 16.51
C HIS A 97 -8.03 -1.17 16.12
N ASP A 98 -9.21 -1.75 15.95
CA ASP A 98 -10.42 -0.97 15.66
C ASP A 98 -10.96 -0.24 16.90
N GLY A 99 -12.07 0.49 16.71
CA GLY A 99 -12.76 1.23 17.77
C GLY A 99 -13.32 0.37 18.90
N SER A 100 -13.41 -0.95 18.71
CA SER A 100 -13.80 -1.94 19.71
C SER A 100 -12.62 -2.76 20.22
N ASN A 101 -11.39 -2.35 19.88
CA ASN A 101 -10.13 -3.02 20.23
C ASN A 101 -9.97 -4.43 19.64
N ASN A 102 -10.71 -4.80 18.60
CA ASN A 102 -10.38 -6.00 17.83
C ASN A 102 -9.05 -5.75 17.10
N HIS A 103 -8.16 -6.74 17.10
CA HIS A 103 -6.82 -6.62 16.54
C HIS A 103 -6.74 -7.37 15.21
N THR A 104 -6.26 -6.71 14.18
CA THR A 104 -5.83 -7.32 12.92
C THR A 104 -4.33 -7.13 12.77
N HIS A 105 -3.63 -8.23 12.48
CA HIS A 105 -2.20 -8.25 12.21
C HIS A 105 -1.99 -8.74 10.78
N VAL A 106 -1.16 -8.05 10.01
CA VAL A 106 -0.78 -8.44 8.65
C VAL A 106 0.73 -8.28 8.51
N GLU A 107 1.43 -9.32 8.07
CA GLU A 107 2.88 -9.28 7.95
C GLU A 107 3.38 -9.93 6.66
N MET A 108 4.56 -9.48 6.23
CA MET A 108 5.36 -10.18 5.24
C MET A 108 6.79 -10.25 5.77
N ARG A 109 7.26 -11.47 6.01
CA ARG A 109 8.60 -11.74 6.54
C ARG A 109 9.63 -11.72 5.42
N GLY A 110 10.87 -11.37 5.75
CA GLY A 110 11.98 -11.42 4.80
C GLY A 110 12.27 -12.86 4.38
N GLY A 111 12.40 -13.10 3.08
CA GLY A 111 12.73 -14.42 2.51
C GLY A 111 11.53 -15.22 2.02
N ASP A 112 10.32 -14.91 2.49
CA ASP A 112 9.07 -15.52 2.02
C ASP A 112 8.31 -14.57 1.09
N SER A 113 7.60 -15.13 0.12
CA SER A 113 6.66 -14.37 -0.74
C SER A 113 5.23 -14.42 -0.23
N ALA A 114 4.99 -15.09 0.91
CA ALA A 114 3.69 -15.20 1.54
C ALA A 114 3.44 -14.01 2.46
N VAL A 115 2.23 -13.44 2.37
CA VAL A 115 1.75 -12.45 3.32
C VAL A 115 0.83 -13.19 4.30
N GLU A 116 1.13 -13.13 5.58
CA GLU A 116 0.34 -13.77 6.64
C GLU A 116 -0.57 -12.73 7.29
N TRP A 117 -1.73 -13.17 7.79
CA TRP A 117 -2.62 -12.32 8.55
C TRP A 117 -3.30 -13.07 9.68
N SER A 118 -3.66 -12.35 10.74
CA SER A 118 -4.51 -12.83 11.83
C SER A 118 -5.49 -11.76 12.29
N TYR A 119 -6.59 -12.22 12.90
CA TYR A 119 -7.62 -11.41 13.53
C TYR A 119 -7.93 -11.97 14.91
N GLU A 120 -7.74 -11.14 15.93
CA GLU A 120 -8.01 -11.44 17.33
C GLU A 120 -9.14 -10.52 17.84
N PRO A 121 -10.38 -11.01 17.85
CA PRO A 121 -11.51 -10.23 18.32
C PRO A 121 -11.52 -10.07 19.84
N THR A 122 -11.98 -8.90 20.29
CA THR A 122 -12.39 -8.69 21.68
C THR A 122 -13.54 -9.64 21.99
N GLN A 123 -13.43 -10.36 23.10
CA GLN A 123 -14.40 -11.30 23.64
C GLN A 123 -15.17 -10.64 24.79
N PRO A 124 -16.38 -11.14 25.13
CA PRO A 124 -17.14 -10.61 26.27
C PRO A 124 -16.32 -10.57 27.56
N ALA A 125 -15.48 -11.59 27.78
CA ALA A 125 -14.61 -11.71 28.95
C ALA A 125 -13.52 -10.63 29.07
N ASN A 126 -13.12 -9.99 27.96
CA ASN A 126 -12.10 -8.93 27.94
C ASN A 126 -12.65 -7.57 27.45
N SER A 127 -13.97 -7.46 27.24
CA SER A 127 -14.62 -6.18 26.93
C SER A 127 -15.02 -5.45 28.22
N SER A 128 -14.91 -4.12 28.21
CA SER A 128 -15.34 -3.27 29.34
C SER A 128 -16.84 -3.38 29.64
N SER A 129 -17.65 -3.73 28.64
CA SER A 129 -19.10 -3.93 28.77
C SER A 129 -19.50 -5.32 29.27
N GLY A 130 -18.58 -6.29 29.21
CA GLY A 130 -18.89 -7.71 29.45
C GLY A 130 -19.80 -8.38 28.40
N LEU A 131 -20.25 -7.66 27.37
CA LEU A 131 -21.27 -8.13 26.41
C LEU A 131 -20.83 -8.10 24.95
N TYR A 132 -19.85 -7.26 24.60
CA TYR A 132 -19.37 -7.15 23.23
C TYR A 132 -18.56 -8.38 22.80
N SER A 133 -18.79 -8.85 21.58
CA SER A 133 -17.94 -9.83 20.89
C SER A 133 -17.64 -9.33 19.49
N GLY A 134 -16.36 -9.30 19.13
CA GLY A 134 -15.87 -9.01 17.78
C GLY A 134 -15.98 -10.19 16.80
N GLY A 135 -16.63 -11.28 17.20
CA GLY A 135 -16.75 -12.51 16.42
C GLY A 135 -15.69 -13.57 16.77
N GLU A 136 -15.41 -14.43 15.79
CA GLU A 136 -14.44 -15.52 15.91
C GLU A 136 -13.05 -15.10 15.42
N ALA A 137 -12.02 -15.64 16.06
CA ALA A 137 -10.64 -15.44 15.62
C ALA A 137 -10.41 -16.15 14.27
N ALA A 138 -9.56 -15.56 13.44
CA ALA A 138 -9.24 -16.10 12.12
C ALA A 138 -7.80 -15.77 11.72
N SER A 139 -7.21 -16.57 10.84
CA SER A 139 -5.88 -16.30 10.27
C SER A 139 -5.72 -17.00 8.92
N GLY A 140 -4.66 -16.65 8.20
CA GLY A 140 -4.24 -17.37 7.00
C GLY A 140 -3.18 -16.65 6.19
N VAL A 141 -2.99 -17.11 4.96
CA VAL A 141 -2.09 -16.51 3.97
C VAL A 141 -2.92 -15.76 2.94
N VAL A 142 -2.47 -14.58 2.54
CA VAL A 142 -3.13 -13.74 1.55
C VAL A 142 -2.24 -13.56 0.31
N GLU A 143 -2.87 -13.55 -0.86
CA GLU A 143 -2.17 -13.29 -2.11
C GLU A 143 -1.66 -11.84 -2.18
N LEU A 144 -0.58 -11.64 -2.93
CA LEU A 144 0.09 -10.34 -3.03
C LEU A 144 -0.84 -9.21 -3.49
N ARG A 145 -1.81 -9.52 -4.37
CA ARG A 145 -2.77 -8.54 -4.87
C ARG A 145 -3.69 -8.02 -3.78
N ARG A 146 -4.26 -8.92 -2.97
CA ARG A 146 -5.10 -8.54 -1.83
C ARG A 146 -4.29 -7.82 -0.75
N ALA A 147 -3.02 -8.20 -0.53
CA ALA A 147 -2.13 -7.46 0.36
C ALA A 147 -1.88 -6.02 -0.15
N ALA A 148 -1.73 -5.83 -1.47
CA ALA A 148 -1.59 -4.51 -2.06
C ALA A 148 -2.88 -3.66 -1.94
N ASP A 149 -4.07 -4.26 -2.03
CA ASP A 149 -5.34 -3.55 -1.78
C ASP A 149 -5.37 -3.00 -0.32
N VAL A 150 -4.98 -3.82 0.66
CA VAL A 150 -4.87 -3.42 2.08
C VAL A 150 -3.85 -2.27 2.24
N TRP A 151 -2.68 -2.39 1.62
CA TRP A 151 -1.65 -1.33 1.64
C TRP A 151 -2.14 -0.03 0.98
N SER A 152 -2.84 -0.11 -0.14
CA SER A 152 -3.40 1.06 -0.82
C SER A 152 -4.40 1.79 0.09
N ALA A 153 -5.31 1.05 0.73
CA ALA A 153 -6.26 1.64 1.67
C ALA A 153 -5.55 2.23 2.91
N LEU A 154 -4.55 1.53 3.46
CA LEU A 154 -3.71 2.02 4.56
C LEU A 154 -2.98 3.32 4.19
N PHE A 155 -2.40 3.43 3.00
CA PHE A 155 -1.77 4.68 2.56
C PHE A 155 -2.78 5.82 2.41
N GLY A 156 -4.01 5.52 2.01
CA GLY A 156 -5.11 6.49 2.05
C GLY A 156 -5.32 7.06 3.46
N VAL A 157 -5.33 6.19 4.48
CA VAL A 157 -5.40 6.61 5.89
C VAL A 157 -4.18 7.43 6.30
N LEU A 158 -2.96 6.95 6.01
CA LEU A 158 -1.72 7.62 6.42
C LEU A 158 -1.48 8.97 5.73
N SER A 159 -2.08 9.17 4.56
CA SER A 159 -2.02 10.45 3.82
C SER A 159 -3.04 11.46 4.33
N ALA A 160 -4.16 11.01 4.90
CA ALA A 160 -5.21 11.86 5.46
C ALA A 160 -4.91 12.26 6.92
N ARG A 161 -3.75 12.89 7.13
CA ARG A 161 -3.24 13.24 8.48
C ARG A 161 -4.17 14.15 9.30
N ASP A 162 -5.06 14.89 8.64
CA ASP A 162 -6.07 15.73 9.31
C ASP A 162 -7.08 14.90 10.12
N ASN A 163 -7.19 13.59 9.84
CA ASN A 163 -8.03 12.66 10.61
C ASN A 163 -7.28 12.00 11.77
N PHE A 164 -6.04 12.40 12.05
CA PHE A 164 -5.27 11.82 13.16
C PHE A 164 -5.73 12.43 14.47
N SER A 165 -5.97 11.57 15.45
CA SER A 165 -6.30 11.97 16.82
C SER A 165 -5.05 11.88 17.70
N PRO A 166 -4.86 12.82 18.65
CA PRO A 166 -3.80 12.73 19.65
C PRO A 166 -4.08 11.66 20.72
N THR A 167 -5.33 11.17 20.83
CA THR A 167 -5.74 10.26 21.90
C THR A 167 -6.63 9.13 21.42
N ARG A 168 -6.40 7.92 21.94
CA ARG A 168 -7.27 6.78 21.68
C ARG A 168 -8.58 6.92 22.44
N GLN A 169 -9.69 6.94 21.70
CA GLN A 169 -11.06 7.00 22.22
C GLN A 169 -11.92 5.90 21.58
N MET A 170 -13.10 5.65 22.14
CA MET A 170 -14.06 4.71 21.54
C MET A 170 -14.39 5.16 20.11
N GLY A 171 -14.36 4.24 19.15
CA GLY A 171 -14.62 4.54 17.73
C GLY A 171 -13.41 5.01 16.93
N THR A 172 -12.24 5.25 17.56
CA THR A 172 -10.98 5.52 16.85
C THR A 172 -10.26 4.22 16.50
N GLY A 173 -9.60 4.19 15.34
CA GLY A 173 -8.67 3.14 14.97
C GLY A 173 -7.26 3.45 15.47
N ALA A 174 -6.47 2.44 15.83
CA ALA A 174 -5.05 2.59 16.14
C ALA A 174 -4.22 1.72 15.20
N ILE A 175 -3.36 2.36 14.42
CA ILE A 175 -2.52 1.72 13.39
C ILE A 175 -1.07 1.81 13.85
N THR A 176 -0.36 0.70 13.77
CA THR A 176 1.10 0.67 13.82
C THR A 176 1.64 -0.07 12.60
N VAL A 177 2.60 0.53 11.92
CA VAL A 177 3.26 -0.04 10.75
C VAL A 177 4.75 -0.10 11.06
N HIS A 178 5.32 -1.29 10.96
CA HIS A 178 6.76 -1.51 11.02
C HIS A 178 7.27 -1.90 9.64
N MET A 179 8.33 -1.24 9.20
CA MET A 179 9.09 -1.56 7.99
C MET A 179 10.57 -1.64 8.39
N ALA A 180 11.41 -2.24 7.55
CA ALA A 180 12.84 -2.47 7.83
C ALA A 180 13.58 -1.28 8.46
N GLU A 181 13.27 -0.05 8.05
CA GLU A 181 13.95 1.17 8.52
C GLU A 181 13.00 2.25 9.06
N ALA A 182 11.71 1.93 9.24
CA ALA A 182 10.71 2.93 9.59
C ALA A 182 9.59 2.33 10.44
N SER A 183 9.06 3.15 11.35
CA SER A 183 7.89 2.82 12.16
C SER A 183 6.92 3.98 12.13
N ILE A 184 5.64 3.69 11.91
CA ILE A 184 4.57 4.69 11.90
C ILE A 184 3.52 4.22 12.90
N SER A 185 3.14 5.09 13.84
CA SER A 185 2.02 4.84 14.74
C SER A 185 1.05 6.01 14.65
N ALA A 186 -0.23 5.73 14.49
CA ALA A 186 -1.28 6.73 14.39
C ALA A 186 -2.55 6.27 15.09
N VAL A 187 -3.22 7.18 15.78
CA VAL A 187 -4.63 7.01 16.16
C VAL A 187 -5.44 7.82 15.16
N VAL A 188 -6.50 7.24 14.61
CA VAL A 188 -7.27 7.79 13.51
C VAL A 188 -8.74 7.88 13.89
N GLU A 189 -9.33 9.05 13.72
CA GLU A 189 -10.76 9.28 13.92
C GLU A 189 -11.59 8.56 12.85
N ARG A 190 -12.88 8.34 13.15
CA ARG A 190 -13.78 7.73 12.18
C ARG A 190 -13.93 8.64 10.96
N CYS A 191 -13.56 8.13 9.80
CA CYS A 191 -13.60 8.85 8.53
C CYS A 191 -13.70 7.84 7.37
N GLY A 192 -14.06 8.33 6.18
CA GLY A 192 -14.26 7.47 5.01
C GLY A 192 -13.00 6.70 4.58
N THR A 193 -11.79 7.23 4.80
CA THR A 193 -10.55 6.50 4.53
C THR A 193 -10.32 5.37 5.52
N LEU A 194 -10.69 5.54 6.79
CA LEU A 194 -10.63 4.48 7.79
C LEU A 194 -11.68 3.39 7.51
N ASP A 195 -12.90 3.80 7.11
CA ASP A 195 -13.96 2.87 6.68
C ASP A 195 -13.49 1.97 5.52
N ALA A 196 -12.87 2.56 4.50
CA ALA A 196 -12.35 1.82 3.35
C ALA A 196 -11.22 0.86 3.72
N PHE A 197 -10.34 1.27 4.64
CA PHE A 197 -9.28 0.40 5.15
C PHE A 197 -9.85 -0.79 5.94
N GLU A 198 -10.80 -0.56 6.82
CA GLU A 198 -11.49 -1.64 7.56
C GLU A 198 -12.27 -2.58 6.64
N GLU A 199 -12.84 -2.07 5.55
CA GLU A 199 -13.50 -2.89 4.54
C GLU A 199 -12.51 -3.87 3.89
N GLU A 200 -11.32 -3.40 3.49
CA GLU A 200 -10.28 -4.27 2.93
C GLU A 200 -9.77 -5.31 3.93
N LEU A 201 -9.57 -4.94 5.21
CA LEU A 201 -9.26 -5.91 6.26
C LEU A 201 -10.40 -6.92 6.46
N GLY A 202 -11.65 -6.46 6.33
CA GLY A 202 -12.83 -7.32 6.38
C GLY A 202 -12.83 -8.42 5.32
N LYS A 203 -12.36 -8.12 4.11
CA LYS A 203 -12.27 -9.07 2.99
C LYS A 203 -11.32 -10.23 3.30
N LEU A 204 -10.24 -10.00 4.04
CA LEU A 204 -9.30 -11.06 4.49
C LEU A 204 -10.04 -12.19 5.22
N ARG A 205 -10.99 -11.82 6.09
CA ARG A 205 -11.77 -12.76 6.90
C ARG A 205 -12.74 -13.61 6.07
N THR A 206 -13.26 -13.05 4.98
CA THR A 206 -14.23 -13.74 4.12
C THR A 206 -13.60 -14.60 3.04
N SER A 207 -12.36 -14.28 2.62
CA SER A 207 -11.69 -14.98 1.51
C SER A 207 -11.17 -16.37 1.85
N ASN A 208 -11.02 -16.71 3.14
CA ASN A 208 -10.55 -18.03 3.59
C ASN A 208 -11.67 -19.09 3.72
N GLN A 209 -12.90 -18.79 3.30
CA GLN A 209 -14.04 -19.73 3.37
C GLN A 209 -14.37 -20.42 2.03
N GLN A 210 -13.51 -20.30 1.01
CA GLN A 210 -13.64 -20.99 -0.28
C GLN A 210 -12.43 -21.88 -0.53
#